data_AF-A0A9E2UZX8-F1
#
_entry.id   AF-A0A9E2UZX8-F1
#
_cell.length_a   1.000
_cell.length_b   1.000
_cell.length_c   1.000
_cell.angle_alpha   90.00
_cell.angle_beta   90.00
_cell.angle_gamma   90.00
#
_symmetry.space_group_name_H-M   'P 1'
#
loop_
_entity.id
_entity.type
_entity.pdbx_description
1 polymer ?
#
loop_
_entity_poly.entity_id
_entity_poly.type
_entity_poly.pdbx_seq_one_letter_code
_entity_poly.pdbx_strand_id
1 'polypeptide(L)'
;TSASWGGYYGLFTTAWGVLSGRQPGARLVTTDASYYLVMDKVLISDNVWTHLAMTYDAGGGANNFKLYKNGALIASTTATGNLVVTDDVFLVGYFGAWDMDELRLWNRVLNQQEIRDGMYTTLSGTETDLAAYWNFNNTTKDITGHGNDGLLIYWEEYLNSTRPTTKPSSEGALQLLLLN
;
A
#
# COMPACT_ATOMS: atom_id res chain seq x y z
N THR A 1 16.52 0.38 25.71
CA THR A 1 15.93 -0.58 24.76
C THR A 1 15.04 0.21 23.81
N SER A 2 15.56 0.57 22.64
CA SER A 2 14.78 1.31 21.64
C SER A 2 13.75 0.38 21.03
N ALA A 3 12.46 0.59 21.34
CA ALA A 3 11.38 -0.01 20.58
C ALA A 3 11.57 0.39 19.10
N SER A 4 11.76 -0.59 18.22
CA SER A 4 11.76 -0.39 16.78
C SER A 4 10.34 -0.03 16.37
N TRP A 5 10.14 1.25 16.09
CA TRP A 5 8.87 1.79 15.60
C TRP A 5 8.64 1.31 14.16
N GLY A 6 7.52 0.61 13.93
CA GLY A 6 6.96 0.36 12.61
C GLY A 6 7.56 -0.85 11.88
N GLY A 7 6.71 -1.60 11.18
CA GLY A 7 7.07 -2.76 10.39
C GLY A 7 8.18 -2.48 9.35
N TYR A 8 8.82 -3.55 8.90
CA TYR A 8 9.98 -3.49 7.98
C TYR A 8 9.63 -2.86 6.63
N TYR A 9 8.37 -2.93 6.21
CA TYR A 9 7.86 -2.31 4.98
C TYR A 9 6.46 -1.80 5.20
N GLY A 10 6.08 -0.73 4.50
CA GLY A 10 4.69 -0.31 4.51
C GLY A 10 4.47 1.05 3.89
N LEU A 11 3.24 1.23 3.41
CA LEU A 11 2.67 2.52 3.09
C LEU A 11 2.14 3.16 4.37
N PHE A 12 2.32 4.46 4.49
CA PHE A 12 1.82 5.22 5.63
C PHE A 12 1.39 6.60 5.16
N THR A 13 0.61 7.28 5.99
CA THR A 13 0.37 8.71 5.83
C THR A 13 0.86 9.44 7.05
N THR A 14 1.64 10.51 6.88
CA THR A 14 2.13 11.34 7.98
C THR A 14 1.47 12.71 7.95
N ALA A 15 1.46 13.36 9.12
CA ALA A 15 1.08 14.77 9.30
C ALA A 15 2.23 15.59 9.94
N TRP A 16 3.48 15.15 9.77
CA TRP A 16 4.66 15.81 10.34
C TRP A 16 5.40 16.60 9.25
N GLY A 17 5.39 17.93 9.32
CA GLY A 17 6.10 18.80 8.37
C GLY A 17 5.42 20.15 8.11
N VAL A 18 6.03 20.97 7.25
CA VAL A 18 5.68 22.38 6.95
C VAL A 18 4.33 22.54 6.21
N LEU A 19 3.70 21.44 5.79
CA LEU A 19 2.36 21.41 5.24
C LEU A 19 1.36 20.88 6.27
N SER A 20 0.26 21.61 6.46
CA SER A 20 -0.94 21.09 7.10
C SER A 20 -1.63 20.07 6.18
N GLY A 21 -1.57 18.77 6.50
CA GLY A 21 -2.35 17.74 5.81
C GLY A 21 -1.71 16.34 5.75
N ARG A 22 -2.49 15.34 5.32
CA ARG A 22 -2.07 13.94 5.19
C ARG A 22 -1.21 13.76 3.93
N GLN A 23 0.03 13.29 4.08
CA GLN A 23 0.95 13.02 2.96
C GLN A 23 1.18 11.52 2.81
N PRO A 24 1.16 10.94 1.59
CA PRO A 24 1.52 9.55 1.38
C PRO A 24 3.04 9.34 1.53
N GLY A 25 3.41 8.23 2.15
CA GLY A 25 4.79 7.79 2.26
C GLY A 25 4.92 6.27 2.16
N ALA A 26 6.13 5.81 1.90
CA ALA A 26 6.49 4.40 1.85
C ALA A 26 7.81 4.18 2.59
N ARG A 27 7.90 3.07 3.33
CA ARG A 27 9.12 2.58 3.98
C ARG A 27 9.52 1.25 3.36
N LEU A 28 10.82 1.08 3.15
CA LEU A 28 11.44 -0.15 2.72
C LEU A 28 12.67 -0.44 3.59
N VAL A 29 12.77 -1.58 4.25
CA VAL A 29 13.96 -2.00 5.02
C VAL A 29 14.63 -3.17 4.33
N THR A 30 15.78 -2.95 3.73
CA THR A 30 16.54 -4.03 3.06
C THR A 30 17.66 -4.56 3.95
N THR A 31 18.35 -5.61 3.50
CA THR A 31 19.60 -6.10 4.11
C THR A 31 20.68 -5.04 4.21
N ASP A 32 20.64 -4.02 3.34
CA ASP A 32 21.71 -3.02 3.22
C ASP A 32 21.36 -1.74 4.00
N ALA A 33 20.11 -1.29 3.91
CA ALA A 33 19.67 -0.02 4.50
C ALA A 33 18.14 0.09 4.65
N SER A 34 17.70 1.10 5.40
CA SER A 34 16.32 1.57 5.42
C SER A 34 16.12 2.76 4.50
N TYR A 35 15.07 2.71 3.67
CA TYR A 35 14.68 3.73 2.72
C TYR A 35 13.30 4.29 3.07
N TYR A 36 13.15 5.60 2.90
CA TYR A 36 11.89 6.30 3.13
C TYR A 36 11.59 7.17 1.91
N LEU A 37 10.44 6.95 1.31
CA LEU A 37 9.85 7.85 0.33
C LEU A 37 8.78 8.65 1.05
N VAL A 38 9.00 9.94 1.22
CA VAL A 38 7.95 10.89 1.61
C VAL A 38 7.92 11.93 0.50
N MET A 39 6.74 12.22 -0.05
CA MET A 39 6.62 13.26 -1.07
C MET A 39 5.79 14.42 -0.58
N ASP A 40 6.38 15.59 -0.72
CA ASP A 40 5.80 16.86 -0.38
C ASP A 40 5.42 17.65 -1.64
N LYS A 41 4.11 17.74 -1.88
CA LYS A 41 3.36 18.90 -2.42
C LYS A 41 1.87 18.58 -2.65
N VAL A 42 1.48 17.32 -2.81
CA VAL A 42 0.09 16.94 -3.14
C VAL A 42 -0.51 16.06 -2.04
N LEU A 43 -1.22 16.71 -1.12
CA LEU A 43 -1.92 16.09 0.00
C LEU A 43 -2.95 15.05 -0.44
N ILE A 44 -3.30 14.15 0.46
CA ILE A 44 -4.51 13.33 0.38
C ILE A 44 -5.65 14.19 0.89
N SER A 45 -6.66 14.41 0.04
CA SER A 45 -7.86 15.14 0.43
C SER A 45 -8.71 14.28 1.35
N ASP A 46 -9.24 14.89 2.41
CA ASP A 46 -10.16 14.22 3.32
C ASP A 46 -11.45 13.82 2.58
N ASN A 47 -12.05 12.70 2.97
CA ASN A 47 -13.27 12.13 2.39
C ASN A 47 -13.17 11.83 0.88
N VAL A 48 -11.95 11.74 0.34
CA VAL A 48 -11.71 11.33 -1.05
C VAL A 48 -10.85 10.09 -1.03
N TRP A 49 -11.42 9.01 -1.55
CA TRP A 49 -10.71 7.79 -1.90
C TRP A 49 -9.40 8.21 -2.70
N THR A 50 -8.17 7.80 -2.33
CA THR A 50 -6.88 8.00 -3.08
C THR A 50 -5.92 6.78 -3.24
N HIS A 51 -5.68 6.20 -4.42
CA HIS A 51 -5.01 4.87 -4.53
C HIS A 51 -3.53 5.00 -4.24
N LEU A 52 -2.99 4.14 -3.38
CA LEU A 52 -1.56 4.13 -3.04
C LEU A 52 -0.94 2.80 -3.42
N ALA A 53 0.20 2.84 -4.09
CA ALA A 53 1.04 1.67 -4.32
C ALA A 53 2.50 1.99 -4.07
N MET A 54 3.25 1.04 -3.54
CA MET A 54 4.71 1.05 -3.60
C MET A 54 5.22 -0.15 -4.38
N THR A 55 6.36 -0.05 -5.06
CA THR A 55 7.02 -1.17 -5.76
C THR A 55 8.49 -1.18 -5.43
N TYR A 56 9.11 -2.36 -5.25
CA TYR A 56 10.55 -2.50 -5.15
C TYR A 56 11.09 -3.59 -6.09
N ASP A 57 12.11 -3.25 -6.88
CA ASP A 57 12.82 -4.20 -7.74
C ASP A 57 14.31 -4.24 -7.39
N ALA A 58 14.77 -5.21 -6.59
CA ALA A 58 16.19 -5.31 -6.22
C ALA A 58 17.13 -5.39 -7.45
N GLY A 59 16.66 -5.92 -8.59
CA GLY A 59 17.41 -5.99 -9.84
C GLY A 59 17.19 -4.81 -10.79
N GLY A 60 16.30 -3.87 -10.45
CA GLY A 60 15.82 -2.82 -11.35
C GLY A 60 16.78 -1.64 -11.56
N GLY A 61 17.92 -1.61 -10.87
CA GLY A 61 18.90 -0.53 -10.97
C GLY A 61 18.41 0.78 -10.36
N ALA A 62 18.61 1.90 -11.05
CA ALA A 62 18.26 3.22 -10.52
C ALA A 62 16.75 3.42 -10.39
N ASN A 63 16.30 4.09 -9.32
CA ASN A 63 14.90 4.40 -9.04
C ASN A 63 14.00 3.17 -8.93
N ASN A 64 14.52 2.07 -8.41
CA ASN A 64 13.84 0.79 -8.29
C ASN A 64 12.88 0.69 -7.09
N PHE A 65 12.93 1.60 -6.12
CA PHE A 65 11.90 1.76 -5.11
C PHE A 65 11.02 2.96 -5.46
N LYS A 66 9.71 2.73 -5.62
CA LYS A 66 8.77 3.73 -6.15
C LYS A 66 7.50 3.81 -5.31
N LEU A 67 6.90 4.99 -5.27
CA LEU A 67 5.62 5.29 -4.64
C LEU A 67 4.68 5.95 -5.65
N TYR A 68 3.46 5.46 -5.73
CA TYR A 68 2.42 5.90 -6.66
C TYR A 68 1.19 6.40 -5.90
N LYS A 69 0.55 7.44 -6.43
CA LYS A 69 -0.74 7.97 -5.99
C LYS A 69 -1.70 8.06 -7.18
N ASN A 70 -2.88 7.46 -7.08
CA ASN A 70 -3.85 7.36 -8.18
C ASN A 70 -3.21 6.86 -9.49
N GLY A 71 -2.27 5.90 -9.36
CA GLY A 71 -1.49 5.34 -10.47
C GLY A 71 -0.46 6.28 -11.12
N ALA A 72 -0.30 7.51 -10.63
CA ALA A 72 0.79 8.40 -11.00
C ALA A 72 2.01 8.14 -10.10
N LEU A 73 3.22 8.02 -10.68
CA LEU A 73 4.46 7.97 -9.92
C LEU A 73 4.65 9.32 -9.21
N ILE A 74 4.73 9.30 -7.87
CA ILE A 74 4.94 10.52 -7.09
C ILE A 74 6.33 10.59 -6.49
N ALA A 75 6.96 9.46 -6.14
CA ALA A 75 8.30 9.42 -5.55
C ALA A 75 9.09 8.20 -6.04
N SER A 76 10.41 8.32 -6.12
CA SER A 76 11.29 7.17 -6.28
C SER A 76 12.67 7.42 -5.68
N THR A 77 13.35 6.34 -5.32
CA THR A 77 14.77 6.34 -4.96
C THR A 77 15.41 5.05 -5.43
N THR A 78 16.75 5.04 -5.47
CA THR A 78 17.51 3.81 -5.68
C THR A 78 17.71 3.14 -4.32
N ALA A 79 17.29 1.89 -4.22
CA ALA A 79 17.49 1.04 -3.07
C ALA A 79 18.28 -0.21 -3.48
N THR A 80 19.11 -0.68 -2.56
CA THR A 80 19.94 -1.89 -2.73
C THR A 80 19.62 -2.90 -1.65
N GLY A 81 20.01 -4.16 -1.86
CA GLY A 81 19.82 -5.23 -0.90
C GLY A 81 18.52 -6.00 -1.10
N ASN A 82 18.41 -7.13 -0.41
CA ASN A 82 17.19 -7.93 -0.45
C ASN A 82 16.20 -7.43 0.61
N LEU A 83 14.93 -7.77 0.44
CA LEU A 83 13.96 -7.64 1.50
C LEU A 83 14.41 -8.50 2.70
N VAL A 84 14.59 -7.87 3.85
CA VAL A 84 14.54 -8.52 5.18
C VAL A 84 13.18 -9.19 5.38
N VAL A 85 13.15 -10.51 5.47
CA VAL A 85 11.94 -11.27 5.81
C VAL A 85 11.92 -11.51 7.31
N THR A 86 10.78 -11.30 7.95
CA THR A 86 10.57 -11.63 9.37
C THR A 86 9.29 -12.41 9.56
N ASP A 87 9.19 -13.11 10.69
CA ASP A 87 7.99 -13.84 11.12
C ASP A 87 7.00 -12.92 11.87
N ASP A 88 7.20 -11.61 11.79
CA ASP A 88 6.33 -10.64 12.46
C ASP A 88 4.99 -10.51 11.76
N VAL A 89 3.96 -10.14 12.53
CA VAL A 89 2.63 -9.90 12.00
C VAL A 89 2.63 -8.70 11.06
N PHE A 90 2.03 -8.88 9.89
CA PHE A 90 1.75 -7.78 8.98
C PHE A 90 0.58 -6.94 9.49
N LEU A 91 0.88 -5.72 9.94
CA LEU A 91 -0.12 -4.80 10.48
C LEU A 91 -0.64 -3.84 9.41
N VAL A 92 -1.95 -3.65 9.40
CA VAL A 92 -2.68 -2.79 8.46
C VAL A 92 -3.53 -1.82 9.28
N GLY A 93 -3.61 -0.55 8.85
CA GLY A 93 -4.45 0.46 9.51
C GLY A 93 -3.89 1.04 10.82
N TYR A 94 -2.61 0.83 11.11
CA TYR A 94 -1.98 1.31 12.35
C TYR A 94 -1.94 2.85 12.43
N PHE A 95 -2.35 3.42 13.58
CA PHE A 95 -2.33 4.85 13.90
C PHE A 95 -3.17 5.81 13.03
N GLY A 96 -4.42 5.45 12.71
CA GLY A 96 -5.40 6.45 12.31
C GLY A 96 -6.79 5.88 12.04
N ALA A 97 -7.76 6.79 11.85
CA ALA A 97 -9.08 6.44 11.37
C ALA A 97 -9.06 6.47 9.82
N TRP A 98 -9.13 5.28 9.22
CA TRP A 98 -9.06 5.09 7.78
C TRP A 98 -10.13 4.11 7.32
N ASP A 99 -10.76 4.44 6.21
CA ASP A 99 -11.49 3.47 5.42
C ASP A 99 -10.50 2.85 4.43
N MET A 100 -10.49 1.53 4.36
CA MET A 100 -9.57 0.77 3.53
C MET A 100 -10.34 -0.25 2.70
N ASP A 101 -9.90 -0.42 1.47
CA ASP A 101 -10.45 -1.43 0.58
C ASP A 101 -9.34 -1.97 -0.32
N GLU A 102 -9.48 -3.25 -0.65
CA GLU A 102 -8.69 -3.99 -1.63
C GLU A 102 -7.19 -3.97 -1.43
N LEU A 103 -6.82 -4.41 -0.24
CA LEU A 103 -5.44 -4.65 0.13
C LEU A 103 -4.88 -5.83 -0.66
N ARG A 104 -3.77 -5.63 -1.36
CA ARG A 104 -3.14 -6.69 -2.17
C ARG A 104 -1.64 -6.66 -2.00
N LEU A 105 -1.04 -7.84 -2.07
CA LEU A 105 0.39 -8.11 -2.07
C LEU A 105 0.75 -8.98 -3.26
N TRP A 106 1.80 -8.62 -3.99
CA TRP A 106 2.25 -9.37 -5.17
C TRP A 106 3.71 -9.76 -5.02
N ASN A 107 4.06 -10.94 -5.53
CA ASN A 107 5.43 -11.46 -5.62
C ASN A 107 6.17 -10.98 -6.87
N ARG A 108 5.65 -9.93 -7.52
CA ARG A 108 6.25 -9.32 -8.70
C ARG A 108 6.08 -7.81 -8.67
N VAL A 109 6.95 -7.15 -9.41
CA VAL A 109 6.92 -5.70 -9.59
C VAL A 109 5.86 -5.35 -10.63
N LEU A 110 4.80 -4.66 -10.21
CA LEU A 110 3.82 -4.10 -11.14
C LEU A 110 4.41 -2.83 -11.78
N ASN A 111 4.27 -2.72 -13.10
CA ASN A 111 4.60 -1.46 -13.77
C ASN A 111 3.46 -0.43 -13.58
N GLN A 112 3.74 0.83 -13.92
CA GLN A 112 2.77 1.92 -13.72
C GLN A 112 1.45 1.73 -14.49
N GLN A 113 1.49 1.10 -15.67
CA GLN A 113 0.29 0.85 -16.46
C GLN A 113 -0.59 -0.20 -15.77
N GLU A 114 -0.01 -1.30 -15.30
CA GLU A 114 -0.73 -2.32 -14.54
C GLU A 114 -1.36 -1.75 -13.27
N ILE A 115 -0.65 -0.86 -12.56
CA ILE A 115 -1.20 -0.17 -11.39
C ILE A 115 -2.41 0.70 -11.78
N ARG A 116 -2.30 1.48 -12.87
CA ARG A 116 -3.40 2.35 -13.33
C ARG A 116 -4.63 1.58 -13.80
N ASP A 117 -4.44 0.45 -14.46
CA ASP A 117 -5.54 -0.36 -14.97
C ASP A 117 -6.17 -1.23 -13.87
N GLY A 118 -5.35 -1.65 -12.89
CA GLY A 118 -5.79 -2.45 -11.75
C GLY A 118 -6.48 -1.68 -10.62
N MET A 119 -6.27 -0.36 -10.50
CA MET A 119 -6.71 0.41 -9.32
C MET A 119 -8.23 0.54 -9.13
N TYR A 120 -9.02 0.22 -10.17
CA TYR A 120 -10.49 0.25 -10.12
C TYR A 120 -11.13 -1.13 -10.23
N THR A 121 -10.32 -2.19 -10.34
CA THR A 121 -10.79 -3.53 -10.70
C THR A 121 -10.78 -4.40 -9.47
N THR A 122 -11.92 -4.97 -9.07
CA THR A 122 -11.93 -6.04 -8.06
C THR A 122 -11.32 -7.31 -8.67
N LEU A 123 -10.36 -7.89 -7.97
CA LEU A 123 -9.64 -9.09 -8.42
C LEU A 123 -10.39 -10.37 -8.05
N SER A 124 -10.10 -11.46 -8.76
CA SER A 124 -10.66 -12.77 -8.42
C SER A 124 -9.90 -13.48 -7.30
N GLY A 125 -8.65 -13.07 -7.04
CA GLY A 125 -7.73 -13.76 -6.12
C GLY A 125 -6.92 -14.87 -6.78
N THR A 126 -7.11 -15.11 -8.07
CA THR A 126 -6.42 -16.18 -8.83
C THR A 126 -5.38 -15.63 -9.81
N GLU A 127 -5.05 -14.35 -9.71
CA GLU A 127 -4.07 -13.68 -10.56
C GLU A 127 -2.67 -14.26 -10.33
N THR A 128 -1.91 -14.43 -11.42
CA THR A 128 -0.53 -14.92 -11.35
C THR A 128 0.34 -13.98 -10.51
N ASP A 129 1.12 -14.55 -9.60
CA ASP A 129 2.02 -13.87 -8.66
C ASP A 129 1.31 -12.95 -7.64
N LEU A 130 -0.01 -13.05 -7.49
CA LEU A 130 -0.73 -12.42 -6.38
C LEU A 130 -0.51 -13.26 -5.11
N ALA A 131 0.21 -12.69 -4.14
CA ALA A 131 0.62 -13.39 -2.92
C ALA A 131 -0.51 -13.46 -1.89
N ALA A 132 -1.24 -12.35 -1.72
CA ALA A 132 -2.38 -12.25 -0.82
C ALA A 132 -3.31 -11.12 -1.26
N TYR A 133 -4.60 -11.27 -0.98
CA TYR A 133 -5.60 -10.27 -1.34
C TYR A 133 -6.74 -10.25 -0.32
N TRP A 134 -6.97 -9.09 0.29
CA TRP A 134 -8.07 -8.84 1.21
C TRP A 134 -8.95 -7.73 0.63
N ASN A 135 -10.17 -8.10 0.23
CA ASN A 135 -11.12 -7.17 -0.35
C ASN A 135 -12.02 -6.47 0.68
N PHE A 136 -11.87 -6.81 1.97
CA PHE A 136 -12.63 -6.27 3.10
C PHE A 136 -14.16 -6.21 2.93
N ASN A 137 -14.72 -7.06 2.05
CA ASN A 137 -16.16 -7.18 1.84
C ASN A 137 -16.77 -8.07 2.92
N ASN A 138 -16.91 -7.50 4.13
CA ASN A 138 -17.38 -8.19 5.33
C ASN A 138 -16.51 -9.39 5.76
N THR A 139 -15.23 -9.39 5.39
CA THR A 139 -14.29 -10.43 5.76
C THR A 139 -12.84 -9.96 5.73
N THR A 140 -12.00 -10.52 6.62
CA THR A 140 -10.54 -10.41 6.62
C THR A 140 -9.88 -11.65 6.02
N LYS A 141 -10.65 -12.53 5.34
CA LYS A 141 -10.07 -13.70 4.69
C LYS A 141 -9.20 -13.30 3.50
N ASP A 142 -8.10 -14.04 3.32
CA ASP A 142 -7.28 -13.95 2.12
C ASP A 142 -8.01 -14.61 0.96
N ILE A 143 -8.46 -13.80 0.01
CA ILE A 143 -9.23 -14.20 -1.17
C ILE A 143 -8.41 -15.10 -2.10
N THR A 144 -7.07 -15.04 -2.04
CA THR A 144 -6.22 -15.97 -2.81
C THR A 144 -6.31 -17.41 -2.30
N GLY A 145 -6.77 -17.61 -1.07
CA GLY A 145 -6.83 -18.92 -0.42
C GLY A 145 -5.47 -19.42 0.08
N HIS A 146 -4.43 -18.59 0.10
CA HIS A 146 -3.11 -18.96 0.59
C HIS A 146 -3.00 -19.01 2.13
N GLY A 147 -4.08 -18.71 2.84
CA GLY A 147 -4.15 -18.83 4.30
C GLY A 147 -3.58 -17.65 5.07
N ASN A 148 -3.33 -16.51 4.42
CA ASN A 148 -2.93 -15.27 5.07
C ASN A 148 -4.16 -14.55 5.67
N ASP A 149 -5.04 -15.28 6.34
CA ASP A 149 -6.27 -14.70 6.89
C ASP A 149 -5.93 -13.67 7.97
N GLY A 150 -6.53 -12.47 7.84
CA GLY A 150 -6.36 -11.40 8.80
C GLY A 150 -7.29 -11.54 10.00
N LEU A 151 -6.96 -10.82 11.07
CA LEU A 151 -7.79 -10.65 12.26
C LEU A 151 -8.03 -9.16 12.47
N LEU A 152 -9.27 -8.78 12.83
CA LEU A 152 -9.55 -7.45 13.38
C LEU A 152 -9.07 -7.45 14.83
N ILE A 153 -8.28 -6.46 15.23
CA ILE A 153 -7.53 -6.48 16.50
C ILE A 153 -8.12 -5.51 17.53
N TYR A 154 -8.85 -4.48 17.11
CA TYR A 154 -9.41 -3.45 17.98
C TYR A 154 -10.87 -3.11 17.65
N TRP A 155 -11.12 -1.88 17.16
CA TRP A 155 -12.43 -1.33 16.86
C TRP A 155 -12.64 -1.16 15.35
N GLU A 156 -11.91 -1.92 14.54
CA GLU A 156 -12.16 -1.95 13.10
C GLU A 156 -13.53 -2.59 12.84
N GLU A 157 -14.31 -1.98 11.96
CA GLU A 157 -15.60 -2.48 11.54
C GLU A 157 -15.69 -2.53 10.02
N TYR A 158 -16.51 -3.44 9.51
CA TYR A 158 -16.84 -3.42 8.09
C TYR A 158 -17.90 -2.36 7.84
N LEU A 159 -17.62 -1.51 6.86
CA LEU A 159 -18.54 -0.48 6.39
C LEU A 159 -19.18 -0.96 5.07
N ASN A 160 -20.45 -0.62 4.85
CA ASN A 160 -21.06 -0.82 3.53
C ASN A 160 -20.38 0.10 2.52
N SER A 161 -19.73 -0.50 1.51
CA SER A 161 -18.82 0.22 0.62
C SER A 161 -19.52 1.32 -0.18
N THR A 162 -18.88 2.50 -0.21
CA THR A 162 -19.16 3.61 -1.14
C THR A 162 -18.00 3.82 -2.13
N ARG A 163 -17.05 2.86 -2.22
CA ARG A 163 -15.87 3.00 -3.08
C ARG A 163 -16.28 3.12 -4.55
N PRO A 164 -15.65 4.02 -5.33
CA PRO A 164 -15.82 4.05 -6.77
C PRO A 164 -15.41 2.71 -7.42
N THR A 165 -16.36 2.03 -8.05
CA THR A 165 -16.13 0.81 -8.85
C THR A 165 -15.81 1.09 -10.31
N THR A 166 -15.76 2.37 -10.68
CA THR A 166 -15.44 2.84 -12.03
C THR A 166 -14.43 3.96 -11.96
N LYS A 167 -13.57 4.04 -12.99
CA LYS A 167 -12.62 5.15 -13.15
C LYS A 167 -13.39 6.47 -13.23
N PRO A 168 -13.23 7.41 -12.28
CA PRO A 168 -13.89 8.71 -12.35
C PRO A 168 -13.41 9.50 -13.56
N SER A 169 -14.28 10.32 -14.17
CA SER A 169 -13.91 11.25 -15.25
C SER A 169 -12.97 12.37 -14.79
N SER A 170 -12.78 12.53 -13.46
CA SER A 170 -11.86 13.46 -12.81
C SER A 170 -11.31 12.81 -11.53
N GLU A 171 -9.99 12.72 -11.43
CA GLU A 171 -9.22 11.89 -10.50
C GLU A 171 -9.61 11.97 -9.00
N GLY A 172 -9.69 10.79 -8.35
CA GLY A 172 -9.81 10.61 -6.89
C GLY A 172 -10.48 9.29 -6.50
N ALA A 173 -9.74 8.17 -6.38
CA ALA A 173 -10.21 6.98 -5.62
C ALA A 173 -9.06 6.15 -4.98
N LEU A 174 -9.19 5.61 -3.74
CA LEU A 174 -8.27 4.82 -2.89
C LEU A 174 -8.52 3.37 -3.17
N GLN A 175 -7.42 2.67 -3.23
CA GLN A 175 -7.29 1.27 -3.02
C GLN A 175 -5.82 1.15 -2.59
N LEU A 176 -5.59 0.55 -1.44
CA LEU A 176 -4.25 0.45 -0.86
C LEU A 176 -3.61 -0.82 -1.39
N LEU A 177 -2.61 -0.69 -2.25
CA LEU A 177 -1.87 -1.80 -2.84
C LEU A 177 -0.47 -1.86 -2.21
N LEU A 178 -0.25 -2.78 -1.26
CA LEU A 178 1.05 -3.00 -0.60
C LEU A 178 1.81 -4.07 -1.38
N LEU A 179 2.74 -3.71 -2.28
CA LEU A 179 3.60 -4.71 -2.97
C LEU A 179 4.83 -5.05 -2.12
N ASN A 180 5.29 -6.30 -2.30
CA ASN A 180 6.37 -6.99 -1.61
C ASN A 180 7.71 -6.31 -1.87
#